data_AF-R1G8B9-F1
#
_entry.id   AF-R1G8B9-F1
#
_cell.length_a   1.000
_cell.length_b   1.000
_cell.length_c   1.000
_cell.angle_alpha   90.00
_cell.angle_beta   90.00
_cell.angle_gamma   90.00
#
_symmetry.space_group_name_H-M   'P 1'
#
loop_
_entity.id
_entity.type
_entity.pdbx_description
1 polymer ?
#
loop_
_entity_poly.entity_id
_entity_poly.type
_entity_poly.pdbx_seq_one_letter_code
_entity_poly.pdbx_strand_id
1 'polypeptide(L)'
;MWDDAIERARHLDSLPSPAGPLHGLPISIKQQHGMRGRPCHASYVAWIGQASGDNPLNDVLWGAGCVFYARTTEPQSTMHLECANNITGCTANPWNRALTPGGSTGGEGALLGLGASVLGVGGDIGGSVRAPASNCGVYGFKPTSRRLPLAGMKCTMLGNETVLPTFGPLARSRETVNLFMRVVLDTEPWRSAVSEMSIGPAKDKRDEGYVPMNEQDKFNHDLYTPEKYIGAPVSLQVVGRRNFDEKVMAALELIEKALGRN
;
A
#
# COMPACT_ATOMS: atom_id res chain seq x y z
N MET A 1 -7.08 1.52 -20.09
CA MET A 1 -6.66 0.33 -19.33
C MET A 1 -6.84 -0.93 -20.16
N TRP A 2 -8.00 -1.12 -20.81
CA TRP A 2 -8.20 -2.27 -21.71
C TRP A 2 -7.16 -2.33 -22.84
N ASP A 3 -6.98 -1.24 -23.59
CA ASP A 3 -6.03 -1.23 -24.71
C ASP A 3 -4.59 -1.47 -24.24
N ASP A 4 -4.18 -0.83 -23.13
CA ASP A 4 -2.87 -1.02 -22.50
C ASP A 4 -2.66 -2.48 -22.04
N ALA A 5 -3.73 -3.14 -21.58
CA ALA A 5 -3.68 -4.54 -21.18
C ALA A 5 -3.47 -5.46 -22.38
N ILE A 6 -4.12 -5.18 -23.51
CA ILE A 6 -3.93 -5.91 -24.76
C ILE A 6 -2.51 -5.70 -25.30
N GLU A 7 -1.99 -4.47 -25.25
CA GLU A 7 -0.61 -4.17 -25.64
C GLU A 7 0.40 -4.90 -24.74
N ARG A 8 0.20 -4.85 -23.42
CA ARG A 8 1.04 -5.58 -22.47
C ARG A 8 1.00 -7.08 -22.70
N ALA A 9 -0.17 -7.65 -22.95
CA ALA A 9 -0.32 -9.07 -23.26
C ALA A 9 0.45 -9.46 -24.53
N ARG A 10 0.28 -8.70 -25.63
CA ARG A 10 1.04 -8.92 -26.88
C ARG A 10 2.55 -8.82 -26.68
N HIS A 11 2.99 -7.86 -25.88
CA HIS A 11 4.41 -7.73 -25.54
C HIS A 11 4.90 -8.96 -24.77
N LEU A 12 4.16 -9.42 -23.76
CA LEU A 12 4.50 -10.62 -23.00
C LEU A 12 4.54 -11.87 -23.90
N ASP A 13 3.58 -12.04 -24.80
CA ASP A 13 3.54 -13.12 -25.80
C ASP A 13 4.76 -13.10 -26.74
N SER A 14 5.37 -11.93 -26.97
CA SER A 14 6.55 -11.77 -27.83
C SER A 14 7.88 -12.14 -27.14
N LEU A 15 7.88 -12.33 -25.81
CA LEU A 15 9.11 -12.61 -25.07
C LEU A 15 9.57 -14.06 -25.28
N PRO A 16 10.89 -14.31 -25.39
CA PRO A 16 11.42 -15.66 -25.58
C PRO A 16 11.29 -16.54 -24.33
N SER A 17 10.98 -15.96 -23.17
CA SER A 17 10.80 -16.65 -21.90
C SER A 17 9.83 -15.88 -20.99
N PRO A 18 9.22 -16.53 -19.99
CA PRO A 18 8.33 -15.87 -19.05
C PRO A 18 9.04 -14.73 -18.30
N ALA A 19 8.44 -13.55 -18.33
CA ALA A 19 8.92 -12.35 -17.62
C ALA A 19 8.96 -12.50 -16.09
N GLY A 20 8.22 -13.46 -15.54
CA GLY A 20 8.14 -13.69 -14.10
C GLY A 20 7.03 -14.66 -13.71
N PRO A 21 6.81 -14.87 -12.40
CA PRO A 21 5.86 -15.85 -11.88
C PRO A 21 4.39 -15.51 -12.15
N LEU A 22 4.08 -14.29 -12.58
CA LEU A 22 2.74 -13.82 -12.96
C LEU A 22 2.63 -13.53 -14.46
N HIS A 23 3.55 -14.03 -15.28
CA HIS A 23 3.59 -13.77 -16.72
C HIS A 23 2.23 -13.99 -17.39
N GLY A 24 1.67 -12.91 -17.94
CA GLY A 24 0.41 -12.89 -18.67
C GLY A 24 -0.84 -12.96 -17.79
N LEU A 25 -0.71 -13.08 -16.47
CA LEU A 25 -1.85 -13.24 -15.57
C LEU A 25 -2.67 -11.94 -15.50
N PRO A 26 -3.97 -11.96 -15.85
CA PRO A 26 -4.82 -10.79 -15.73
C PRO A 26 -5.15 -10.53 -14.26
N ILE A 27 -4.91 -9.30 -13.80
CA ILE A 27 -5.20 -8.87 -12.42
C ILE A 27 -6.13 -7.66 -12.46
N SER A 28 -7.25 -7.75 -11.74
CA SER A 28 -8.13 -6.62 -11.45
C SER A 28 -7.62 -5.87 -10.21
N ILE A 29 -7.87 -4.57 -10.17
CA ILE A 29 -7.44 -3.76 -9.04
C ILE A 29 -8.50 -2.76 -8.57
N LYS A 30 -8.70 -2.69 -7.26
CA LYS A 30 -9.64 -1.74 -6.65
C LYS A 30 -9.24 -0.29 -6.90
N GLN A 31 -10.23 0.57 -7.13
CA GLN A 31 -10.05 1.94 -7.61
C GLN A 31 -9.26 2.91 -6.71
N GLN A 32 -9.06 2.61 -5.42
CA GLN A 32 -8.21 3.42 -4.53
C GLN A 32 -6.69 3.18 -4.71
N HIS A 33 -6.25 2.14 -5.42
CA HIS A 33 -4.82 1.85 -5.57
C HIS A 33 -4.20 2.76 -6.64
N GLY A 34 -3.18 3.54 -6.31
CA GLY A 34 -2.50 4.37 -7.29
C GLY A 34 -1.86 3.56 -8.42
N MET A 35 -1.87 4.13 -9.62
CA MET A 35 -1.10 3.69 -10.78
C MET A 35 -0.51 4.93 -11.43
N ARG A 36 0.81 4.93 -11.65
CA ARG A 36 1.54 6.09 -12.20
C ARG A 36 0.85 6.60 -13.45
N GLY A 37 0.55 7.90 -13.46
CA GLY A 37 -0.04 8.59 -14.61
C GLY A 37 -1.50 8.24 -14.91
N ARG A 38 -2.17 7.44 -14.05
CA ARG A 38 -3.60 7.13 -14.19
C ARG A 38 -4.45 7.84 -13.13
N PRO A 39 -5.72 8.14 -13.44
CA PRO A 39 -6.65 8.68 -12.46
C PRO A 39 -6.92 7.71 -11.30
N CYS A 40 -6.98 8.24 -10.08
CA CYS A 40 -7.33 7.49 -8.88
C CYS A 40 -8.14 8.38 -7.94
N HIS A 41 -9.37 7.97 -7.60
CA HIS A 41 -10.33 8.88 -6.98
C HIS A 41 -10.96 8.40 -5.66
N ALA A 42 -10.72 7.17 -5.18
CA ALA A 42 -11.30 6.68 -3.91
C ALA A 42 -12.82 6.94 -3.77
N SER A 43 -13.51 6.91 -4.91
CA SER A 43 -14.93 7.30 -5.06
C SER A 43 -15.32 8.72 -4.60
N TYR A 44 -14.37 9.66 -4.58
CA TYR A 44 -14.62 11.09 -4.42
C TYR A 44 -14.75 11.80 -5.76
N VAL A 45 -15.87 12.50 -5.96
CA VAL A 45 -16.11 13.30 -7.17
C VAL A 45 -15.01 14.36 -7.36
N ALA A 46 -14.54 14.97 -6.27
CA ALA A 46 -13.47 15.97 -6.28
C ALA A 46 -12.11 15.43 -6.77
N TRP A 47 -11.92 14.11 -6.81
CA TRP A 47 -10.67 13.48 -7.23
C TRP A 47 -10.75 12.84 -8.62
N ILE A 48 -11.87 13.00 -9.32
CA ILE A 48 -11.98 12.56 -10.72
C ILE A 48 -10.92 13.26 -11.57
N GLY A 49 -10.21 12.48 -12.39
CA GLY A 49 -9.14 12.99 -13.26
C GLY A 49 -7.81 13.29 -12.55
N GLN A 50 -7.74 13.23 -11.21
CA GLN A 50 -6.48 13.42 -10.50
C GLN A 50 -5.56 12.22 -10.68
N ALA A 51 -4.35 12.48 -11.18
CA ALA A 51 -3.32 11.45 -11.29
C ALA A 51 -2.92 10.92 -9.90
N SER A 52 -2.64 9.63 -9.84
CA SER A 52 -1.94 9.01 -8.71
C SER A 52 -0.44 8.87 -8.98
N GLY A 53 0.33 8.86 -7.89
CA GLY A 53 1.73 8.46 -7.90
C GLY A 53 1.90 6.93 -7.97
N ASP A 54 3.12 6.50 -7.68
CA ASP A 54 3.52 5.10 -7.69
C ASP A 54 2.86 4.30 -6.59
N ASN A 55 2.72 3.00 -6.85
CA ASN A 55 2.27 2.04 -5.86
C ASN A 55 3.24 0.85 -5.92
N PRO A 56 4.16 0.74 -4.94
CA PRO A 56 5.21 -0.28 -4.97
C PRO A 56 4.67 -1.72 -5.03
N LEU A 57 3.47 -1.99 -4.50
CA LEU A 57 2.84 -3.29 -4.68
C LEU A 57 2.50 -3.54 -6.15
N ASN A 58 1.95 -2.54 -6.85
CA ASN A 58 1.65 -2.67 -8.27
C ASN A 58 2.93 -2.83 -9.11
N ASP A 59 4.02 -2.16 -8.73
CA ASP A 59 5.31 -2.28 -9.41
C ASP A 59 5.87 -3.69 -9.28
N VAL A 60 5.75 -4.31 -8.09
CA VAL A 60 6.12 -5.72 -7.86
C VAL A 60 5.31 -6.66 -8.75
N LEU A 61 3.98 -6.50 -8.79
CA LEU A 61 3.10 -7.34 -9.61
C LEU A 61 3.37 -7.16 -11.11
N TRP A 62 3.57 -5.92 -11.55
CA TRP A 62 3.91 -5.58 -12.93
C TRP A 62 5.25 -6.20 -13.36
N GLY A 63 6.27 -6.08 -12.50
CA GLY A 63 7.60 -6.67 -12.68
C GLY A 63 7.56 -8.20 -12.71
N ALA A 64 6.65 -8.81 -11.94
CA ALA A 64 6.41 -10.25 -11.99
C ALA A 64 5.67 -10.72 -13.27
N GLY A 65 5.30 -9.80 -14.16
CA GLY A 65 4.76 -10.10 -15.49
C GLY A 65 3.24 -10.06 -15.59
N CYS A 66 2.52 -9.49 -14.61
CA CYS A 66 1.06 -9.44 -14.67
C CYS A 66 0.53 -8.48 -15.75
N VAL A 67 -0.76 -8.61 -16.05
CA VAL A 67 -1.51 -7.73 -16.95
C VAL A 67 -2.65 -7.08 -16.16
N PHE A 68 -2.52 -5.80 -15.84
CA PHE A 68 -3.63 -5.07 -15.20
C PHE A 68 -4.67 -4.65 -16.25
N TYR A 69 -5.91 -5.12 -16.14
CA TYR A 69 -6.92 -4.92 -17.19
C TYR A 69 -8.17 -4.15 -16.74
N ALA A 70 -8.50 -4.17 -15.46
CA ALA A 70 -9.72 -3.56 -14.93
C ALA A 70 -9.47 -2.81 -13.63
N ARG A 71 -10.18 -1.68 -13.47
CA ARG A 71 -10.36 -0.99 -12.19
C ARG A 71 -11.72 -1.35 -11.64
N THR A 72 -11.78 -1.89 -10.42
CA THR A 72 -13.07 -2.27 -9.83
C THR A 72 -13.65 -1.16 -8.99
N THR A 73 -14.97 -1.10 -8.98
CA THR A 73 -15.76 -0.21 -8.13
C THR A 73 -15.49 -0.43 -6.64
N GLU A 74 -15.70 0.65 -5.88
CA GLU A 74 -15.59 0.73 -4.42
C GLU A 74 -16.59 1.79 -3.93
N PRO A 75 -17.05 1.77 -2.67
CA PRO A 75 -17.93 2.81 -2.15
C PRO A 75 -17.23 4.15 -1.98
N GLN A 76 -18.03 5.21 -1.87
CA GLN A 76 -17.55 6.52 -1.45
C GLN A 76 -16.65 6.40 -0.22
N SER A 77 -15.50 7.09 -0.29
CA SER A 77 -14.48 7.15 0.75
C SER A 77 -13.89 5.83 1.21
N THR A 78 -14.19 4.72 0.51
CA THR A 78 -13.71 3.37 0.81
C THR A 78 -14.14 2.86 2.20
N MET A 79 -15.11 3.52 2.85
CA MET A 79 -15.49 3.32 4.26
C MET A 79 -16.90 2.76 4.46
N HIS A 80 -17.38 1.93 3.54
CA HIS A 80 -18.66 1.23 3.67
C HIS A 80 -18.51 -0.25 3.29
N LEU A 81 -19.30 -1.13 3.92
CA LEU A 81 -19.40 -2.56 3.59
C LEU A 81 -20.52 -2.85 2.56
N GLU A 82 -20.84 -1.85 1.78
CA GLU A 82 -21.69 -1.88 0.59
C GLU A 82 -20.95 -1.10 -0.50
N CYS A 83 -21.13 -1.45 -1.76
CA CYS A 83 -20.33 -0.93 -2.86
C CYS A 83 -21.12 0.06 -3.75
N ALA A 84 -21.72 1.06 -3.11
CA ALA A 84 -22.46 2.14 -3.75
C ALA A 84 -21.52 3.31 -4.11
N ASN A 85 -21.45 3.67 -5.39
CA ASN A 85 -20.52 4.67 -5.91
C ASN A 85 -21.25 5.71 -6.78
N ASN A 86 -21.09 6.99 -6.45
CA ASN A 86 -21.71 8.09 -7.19
C ASN A 86 -21.10 8.34 -8.58
N ILE A 87 -19.97 7.71 -8.91
CA ILE A 87 -19.25 7.88 -10.17
C ILE A 87 -19.54 6.71 -11.12
N THR A 88 -19.52 5.49 -10.60
CA THR A 88 -19.60 4.24 -11.39
C THR A 88 -20.84 3.41 -11.11
N GLY A 89 -21.73 3.87 -10.23
CA GLY A 89 -22.97 3.18 -9.85
C GLY A 89 -22.79 2.20 -8.69
N CYS A 90 -23.88 1.52 -8.33
CA CYS A 90 -23.85 0.50 -7.28
C CYS A 90 -23.50 -0.88 -7.85
N THR A 91 -22.54 -1.57 -7.24
CA THR A 91 -22.23 -2.95 -7.59
C THR A 91 -23.19 -3.89 -6.88
N ALA A 92 -23.78 -4.83 -7.62
CA ALA A 92 -24.66 -5.85 -7.06
C ALA A 92 -23.92 -7.17 -6.82
N ASN A 93 -24.44 -8.00 -5.93
CA ASN A 93 -23.90 -9.34 -5.68
C ASN A 93 -24.06 -10.24 -6.93
N PRO A 94 -23.02 -11.02 -7.31
CA PRO A 94 -23.06 -11.85 -8.52
C PRO A 94 -24.03 -13.01 -8.44
N TRP A 95 -24.38 -13.48 -7.24
CA TRP A 95 -25.31 -14.58 -7.01
C TRP A 95 -26.77 -14.12 -6.93
N ASN A 96 -27.00 -12.89 -6.48
CA ASN A 96 -28.32 -12.29 -6.39
C ASN A 96 -28.22 -10.77 -6.49
N ARG A 97 -28.72 -10.21 -7.60
CA ARG A 97 -28.61 -8.77 -7.89
C ARG A 97 -29.43 -7.88 -6.92
N ALA A 98 -30.27 -8.44 -6.07
CA ALA A 98 -30.97 -7.72 -5.00
C ALA A 98 -30.14 -7.59 -3.71
N LEU A 99 -28.95 -8.19 -3.63
CA LEU A 99 -28.08 -8.16 -2.46
C LEU A 99 -26.78 -7.38 -2.71
N THR A 100 -26.17 -6.93 -1.62
CA THR A 100 -24.85 -6.29 -1.64
C THR A 100 -23.73 -7.31 -1.92
N PRO A 101 -22.72 -6.97 -2.75
CA PRO A 101 -21.51 -7.78 -2.88
C PRO A 101 -20.59 -7.64 -1.66
N GLY A 102 -20.99 -6.87 -0.64
CA GLY A 102 -20.11 -6.44 0.44
C GLY A 102 -19.27 -5.23 0.03
N GLY A 103 -18.32 -4.83 0.87
CA GLY A 103 -17.46 -3.70 0.61
C GLY A 103 -16.30 -3.64 1.59
N SER A 104 -15.39 -2.69 1.49
CA SER A 104 -15.34 -1.68 0.42
C SER A 104 -14.70 -2.19 -0.89
N THR A 105 -14.20 -3.42 -0.93
CA THR A 105 -13.68 -4.07 -2.14
C THR A 105 -14.76 -4.89 -2.86
N GLY A 106 -15.98 -4.36 -2.95
CA GLY A 106 -17.13 -5.09 -3.50
C GLY A 106 -17.04 -5.33 -5.00
N GLY A 107 -16.44 -4.42 -5.76
CA GLY A 107 -16.19 -4.60 -7.19
C GLY A 107 -15.30 -5.81 -7.49
N GLU A 108 -14.21 -6.02 -6.73
CA GLU A 108 -13.38 -7.22 -6.86
C GLU A 108 -14.15 -8.48 -6.50
N GLY A 109 -14.86 -8.46 -5.36
CA GLY A 109 -15.67 -9.61 -4.93
C GLY A 109 -16.67 -10.04 -6.01
N ALA A 110 -17.41 -9.09 -6.56
CA ALA A 110 -18.38 -9.36 -7.61
C ALA A 110 -17.73 -9.86 -8.91
N LEU A 111 -16.65 -9.21 -9.36
CA LEU A 111 -15.96 -9.57 -10.61
C LEU A 111 -15.36 -10.98 -10.54
N LEU A 112 -14.75 -11.34 -9.40
CA LEU A 112 -14.25 -12.68 -9.14
C LEU A 112 -15.38 -13.71 -8.99
N GLY A 113 -16.47 -13.35 -8.32
CA GLY A 113 -17.64 -14.23 -8.15
C GLY A 113 -18.31 -14.57 -9.48
N LEU A 114 -18.30 -13.66 -10.46
CA LEU A 114 -18.74 -13.92 -11.84
C LEU A 114 -17.76 -14.75 -12.67
N GLY A 115 -16.54 -15.00 -12.16
CA GLY A 115 -15.47 -15.65 -12.92
C GLY A 115 -14.83 -14.75 -13.99
N ALA A 116 -15.11 -13.43 -13.96
CA ALA A 116 -14.55 -12.46 -14.90
C ALA A 116 -13.14 -11.97 -14.50
N SER A 117 -12.65 -12.38 -13.33
CA SER A 117 -11.26 -12.24 -12.86
C SER A 117 -10.80 -13.54 -12.20
N VAL A 118 -9.49 -13.71 -12.06
CA VAL A 118 -8.87 -14.83 -11.34
C VAL A 118 -8.11 -14.39 -10.09
N LEU A 119 -7.66 -13.14 -10.05
CA LEU A 119 -6.95 -12.50 -8.95
C LEU A 119 -7.25 -11.00 -8.97
N GLY A 120 -7.66 -10.49 -7.82
CA GLY A 120 -7.93 -9.08 -7.58
C GLY A 120 -7.14 -8.55 -6.39
N VAL A 121 -6.86 -7.24 -6.37
CA VAL A 121 -6.18 -6.58 -5.25
C VAL A 121 -7.11 -5.57 -4.58
N GLY A 122 -7.36 -5.79 -3.29
CA GLY A 122 -8.19 -4.94 -2.45
C GLY A 122 -7.42 -4.30 -1.30
N GLY A 123 -8.15 -3.51 -0.51
CA GLY A 123 -7.66 -2.96 0.76
C GLY A 123 -8.62 -3.31 1.89
N ASP A 124 -8.08 -3.61 3.06
CA ASP A 124 -8.82 -4.05 4.25
C ASP A 124 -8.32 -3.31 5.49
N ILE A 125 -9.26 -2.69 6.20
CA ILE A 125 -9.07 -2.08 7.52
C ILE A 125 -10.02 -2.73 8.52
N GLY A 126 -11.32 -2.63 8.26
CA GLY A 126 -12.40 -3.18 9.08
C GLY A 126 -13.07 -4.43 8.50
N GLY A 127 -12.49 -5.06 7.47
CA GLY A 127 -13.12 -6.19 6.76
C GLY A 127 -13.24 -6.00 5.25
N SER A 128 -12.70 -4.93 4.68
CA SER A 128 -12.98 -4.55 3.31
C SER A 128 -12.50 -5.51 2.20
N VAL A 129 -11.69 -6.52 2.53
CA VAL A 129 -11.38 -7.65 1.64
C VAL A 129 -12.21 -8.87 2.04
N ARG A 130 -12.30 -9.15 3.35
CA ARG A 130 -12.97 -10.35 3.88
C ARG A 130 -14.50 -10.33 3.69
N ALA A 131 -15.14 -9.18 3.89
CA ALA A 131 -16.58 -9.02 3.72
C ALA A 131 -17.03 -9.29 2.28
N PRO A 132 -16.45 -8.65 1.24
CA PRO A 132 -16.85 -8.95 -0.13
C PRO A 132 -16.44 -10.35 -0.58
N ALA A 133 -15.35 -10.90 -0.04
CA ALA A 133 -15.00 -12.30 -0.26
C ALA A 133 -16.08 -13.27 0.26
N SER A 134 -16.55 -13.06 1.49
CA SER A 134 -17.65 -13.83 2.09
C SER A 134 -18.94 -13.70 1.29
N ASN A 135 -19.32 -12.46 0.92
CA ASN A 135 -20.60 -12.20 0.27
C ASN A 135 -20.63 -12.72 -1.18
N CYS A 136 -19.49 -12.72 -1.86
CA CYS A 136 -19.39 -13.14 -3.26
C CYS A 136 -18.87 -14.57 -3.43
N GLY A 137 -18.63 -15.31 -2.34
CA GLY A 137 -18.22 -16.72 -2.40
C GLY A 137 -16.82 -16.93 -2.98
N VAL A 138 -15.88 -16.05 -2.64
CA VAL A 138 -14.48 -16.12 -3.11
C VAL A 138 -13.51 -16.11 -1.93
N TYR A 139 -12.24 -16.42 -2.18
CA TYR A 139 -11.19 -16.33 -1.18
C TYR A 139 -10.75 -14.88 -1.03
N GLY A 140 -10.63 -14.40 0.20
CA GLY A 140 -10.07 -13.09 0.51
C GLY A 140 -9.13 -13.21 1.71
N PHE A 141 -7.93 -12.64 1.59
CA PHE A 141 -6.94 -12.68 2.66
C PHE A 141 -6.58 -11.27 3.10
N LYS A 142 -6.63 -11.04 4.42
CA LYS A 142 -6.12 -9.82 5.05
C LYS A 142 -4.78 -10.14 5.70
N PRO A 143 -3.64 -9.77 5.10
CA PRO A 143 -2.33 -9.92 5.73
C PRO A 143 -2.22 -9.15 7.04
N THR A 144 -1.13 -9.39 7.76
CA THR A 144 -0.69 -8.49 8.81
C THR A 144 -0.45 -7.10 8.22
N SER A 145 -0.88 -6.04 8.92
CA SER A 145 -0.62 -4.67 8.47
C SER A 145 0.89 -4.41 8.37
N ARG A 146 1.30 -3.57 7.41
CA ARG A 146 2.71 -3.33 7.04
C ARG A 146 3.47 -4.54 6.46
N ARG A 147 2.82 -5.70 6.27
CA ARG A 147 3.45 -6.86 5.62
C ARG A 147 3.69 -6.63 4.13
N LEU A 148 2.78 -5.91 3.48
CA LEU A 148 2.84 -5.52 2.07
C LEU A 148 3.03 -4.00 1.96
N PRO A 149 3.71 -3.50 0.91
CA PRO A 149 3.80 -2.06 0.66
C PRO A 149 2.42 -1.43 0.53
N LEU A 150 2.17 -0.35 1.28
CA LEU A 150 0.87 0.33 1.33
C LEU A 150 0.88 1.70 0.62
N ALA A 151 2.06 2.21 0.29
CA ALA A 151 2.23 3.51 -0.34
C ALA A 151 1.47 3.60 -1.67
N GLY A 152 1.03 4.82 -2.01
CA GLY A 152 0.36 5.09 -3.29
C GLY A 152 -1.15 4.86 -3.31
N MET A 153 -1.80 4.48 -2.21
CA MET A 153 -3.27 4.52 -2.15
C MET A 153 -3.81 5.94 -1.99
N LYS A 154 -4.97 6.21 -2.59
CA LYS A 154 -5.79 7.38 -2.26
C LYS A 154 -6.80 6.98 -1.19
N CYS A 155 -6.79 7.67 -0.06
CA CYS A 155 -7.81 7.54 0.98
C CYS A 155 -7.90 8.85 1.77
N THR A 156 -8.96 9.02 2.55
CA THR A 156 -9.15 10.20 3.40
C THR A 156 -8.53 10.10 4.79
N MET A 157 -7.89 8.97 5.11
CA MET A 157 -7.28 8.70 6.41
C MET A 157 -5.77 8.52 6.30
N LEU A 158 -5.11 9.27 5.41
CA LEU A 158 -3.66 9.30 5.35
C LEU A 158 -3.11 9.77 6.70
N GLY A 159 -2.05 9.10 7.18
CA GLY A 159 -1.44 9.38 8.49
C GLY A 159 -2.11 8.69 9.70
N ASN A 160 -3.17 7.88 9.51
CA ASN A 160 -3.74 7.10 10.62
C ASN A 160 -2.76 5.98 11.07
N GLU A 161 -2.31 6.06 12.32
CA GLU A 161 -1.41 5.07 12.91
C GLU A 161 -2.09 4.08 13.87
N THR A 162 -3.31 4.38 14.31
CA THR A 162 -4.02 3.59 15.34
C THR A 162 -4.68 2.34 14.75
N VAL A 163 -5.26 2.46 13.55
CA VAL A 163 -5.94 1.35 12.87
C VAL A 163 -5.38 1.23 11.46
N LEU A 164 -4.32 0.44 11.34
CA LEU A 164 -3.53 0.34 10.11
C LEU A 164 -4.23 -0.55 9.06
N PRO A 165 -4.52 -0.02 7.85
CA PRO A 165 -5.02 -0.83 6.76
C PRO A 165 -3.92 -1.72 6.19
N THR A 166 -4.32 -2.66 5.33
CA THR A 166 -3.42 -3.46 4.52
C THR A 166 -4.02 -3.71 3.15
N PHE A 167 -3.17 -3.92 2.15
CA PHE A 167 -3.63 -4.52 0.89
C PHE A 167 -3.78 -6.03 1.04
N GLY A 168 -4.69 -6.62 0.31
CA GLY A 168 -4.96 -8.05 0.37
C GLY A 168 -5.52 -8.60 -0.94
N PRO A 169 -5.15 -9.83 -1.31
CA PRO A 169 -5.68 -10.46 -2.50
C PRO A 169 -7.10 -10.97 -2.28
N LEU A 170 -7.89 -10.94 -3.35
CA LEU A 170 -9.08 -11.77 -3.53
C LEU A 170 -8.83 -12.71 -4.71
N ALA A 171 -9.25 -13.97 -4.60
CA ALA A 171 -9.05 -14.95 -5.66
C ALA A 171 -10.11 -16.06 -5.62
N ARG A 172 -10.16 -16.88 -6.67
CA ARG A 172 -11.08 -18.03 -6.75
C ARG A 172 -10.51 -19.32 -6.15
N SER A 173 -9.27 -19.30 -5.68
CA SER A 173 -8.62 -20.42 -5.02
C SER A 173 -7.64 -19.95 -3.94
N ARG A 174 -7.39 -20.82 -2.96
CA ARG A 174 -6.37 -20.61 -1.93
C ARG A 174 -4.96 -20.59 -2.54
N GLU A 175 -4.73 -21.38 -3.57
CA GLU A 175 -3.46 -21.48 -4.29
C GLU A 175 -3.09 -20.15 -4.94
N THR A 176 -4.06 -19.43 -5.51
CA THR A 176 -3.83 -18.10 -6.08
C THR A 176 -3.56 -17.05 -5.01
N VAL A 177 -4.21 -17.13 -3.84
CA VAL A 177 -3.86 -16.29 -2.68
C VAL A 177 -2.41 -16.54 -2.25
N ASN A 178 -2.00 -17.81 -2.15
CA ASN A 178 -0.63 -18.17 -1.80
C ASN A 178 0.38 -17.70 -2.85
N LEU A 179 0.05 -17.81 -4.14
CA LEU A 179 0.88 -17.32 -5.23
C LEU A 179 1.09 -15.81 -5.09
N PHE A 180 0.02 -15.03 -4.90
CA PHE A 180 0.11 -13.58 -4.70
C PHE A 180 1.03 -13.25 -3.51
N MET A 181 0.79 -13.87 -2.35
CA MET A 181 1.60 -13.61 -1.17
C MET A 181 3.06 -13.97 -1.40
N ARG A 182 3.35 -15.14 -1.96
CA ARG A 182 4.73 -15.57 -2.26
C ARG A 182 5.42 -14.57 -3.20
N VAL A 183 4.81 -14.22 -4.33
CA VAL A 183 5.40 -13.30 -5.31
C VAL A 183 5.77 -11.96 -4.69
N VAL A 184 4.90 -11.40 -3.84
CA VAL A 184 5.18 -10.12 -3.20
C VAL A 184 6.22 -10.24 -2.09
N LEU A 185 6.24 -11.35 -1.35
CA LEU A 185 7.17 -11.54 -0.24
C LEU A 185 8.58 -11.92 -0.68
N ASP A 186 8.72 -12.60 -1.83
CA ASP A 186 10.00 -12.99 -2.42
C ASP A 186 10.82 -11.77 -2.88
N THR A 187 10.18 -10.60 -3.07
CA THR A 187 10.89 -9.34 -3.33
C THR A 187 11.41 -8.66 -2.06
N GLU A 188 11.25 -9.30 -0.89
CA GLU A 188 11.63 -8.77 0.42
C GLU A 188 11.24 -7.28 0.62
N PRO A 189 9.97 -6.89 0.45
CA PRO A 189 9.55 -5.49 0.39
C PRO A 189 9.87 -4.67 1.65
N TRP A 190 10.18 -5.32 2.77
CA TRP A 190 10.65 -4.67 3.99
C TRP A 190 12.06 -4.09 3.88
N ARG A 191 12.87 -4.52 2.89
CA ARG A 191 14.21 -3.96 2.66
C ARG A 191 14.20 -2.62 1.93
N SER A 192 13.19 -2.38 1.09
CA SER A 192 13.05 -1.16 0.29
C SER A 192 12.13 -0.11 0.92
N ALA A 193 11.37 -0.46 1.95
CA ALA A 193 10.39 0.42 2.60
C ALA A 193 10.95 1.28 3.76
N VAL A 194 12.26 1.21 4.05
CA VAL A 194 12.90 2.06 5.06
C VAL A 194 13.57 3.23 4.34
N SER A 195 13.01 4.43 4.44
CA SER A 195 13.68 5.65 3.94
C SER A 195 15.03 5.81 4.66
N GLU A 196 16.12 5.81 3.90
CA GLU A 196 17.49 5.88 4.42
C GLU A 196 17.74 7.20 5.17
N MET A 197 17.81 7.13 6.50
CA MET A 197 18.70 7.99 7.30
C MET A 197 19.73 7.06 7.92
N SER A 198 20.94 7.05 7.37
CA SER A 198 22.05 6.26 7.89
C SER A 198 23.09 7.17 8.56
N ILE A 199 23.62 6.71 9.69
CA ILE A 199 24.77 7.34 10.36
C ILE A 199 26.04 7.03 9.56
N GLY A 200 26.82 8.08 9.27
CA GLY A 200 28.13 7.99 8.63
C GLY A 200 29.25 8.47 9.56
N PRO A 201 30.27 7.64 9.88
CA PRO A 201 31.34 7.98 10.84
C PRO A 201 32.14 9.24 10.52
N ALA A 202 32.17 9.65 9.24
CA ALA A 202 32.84 10.87 8.82
C ALA A 202 32.08 12.15 9.22
N LYS A 203 30.77 12.06 9.46
CA LYS A 203 29.89 13.20 9.75
C LYS A 203 29.46 13.29 11.20
N ASP A 204 29.28 12.15 11.86
CA ASP A 204 28.84 12.06 13.26
C ASP A 204 30.00 11.54 14.13
N LYS A 205 30.78 12.48 14.67
CA LYS A 205 31.96 12.19 15.50
C LYS A 205 31.58 12.19 16.97
N ARG A 206 32.24 11.34 17.76
CA ARG A 206 32.10 11.37 19.21
C ARG A 206 32.53 12.74 19.76
N ASP A 207 31.71 13.33 20.62
CA ASP A 207 32.07 14.56 21.32
C ASP A 207 33.09 14.26 22.41
N GLU A 208 34.31 14.74 22.23
CA GLU A 208 35.41 14.57 23.19
C GLU A 208 35.34 15.61 24.34
N GLY A 209 34.51 16.65 24.20
CA GLY A 209 34.35 17.73 25.18
C GLY A 209 33.21 17.52 26.17
N TYR A 210 32.45 16.43 26.05
CA TYR A 210 31.27 16.17 26.88
C TYR A 210 31.63 15.85 28.34
N VAL A 211 30.99 16.55 29.29
CA VAL A 211 31.15 16.34 30.74
C VAL A 211 29.84 15.78 31.31
N PRO A 212 29.81 14.49 31.74
CA PRO A 212 28.60 13.90 32.29
C PRO A 212 28.16 14.56 33.60
N MET A 213 26.85 14.72 33.79
CA MET A 213 26.28 15.29 35.02
C MET A 213 26.27 14.29 36.19
N ASN A 214 26.31 12.99 35.92
CA ASN A 214 26.36 11.90 36.89
C ASN A 214 26.77 10.57 36.22
N GLU A 215 26.87 9.48 36.99
CA GLU A 215 27.26 8.15 36.48
C GLU A 215 26.30 7.55 35.46
N GLN A 216 24.99 7.77 35.61
CA GLN A 216 24.00 7.27 34.64
C GLN A 216 24.12 7.99 33.30
N ASP A 217 24.36 9.29 33.35
CA ASP A 217 24.62 10.14 32.18
C ASP A 217 25.89 9.70 31.45
N LYS A 218 26.96 9.42 32.21
CA LYS A 218 28.21 8.87 31.69
C LYS A 218 27.99 7.52 31.01
N PHE A 219 27.27 6.61 31.68
CA PHE A 219 26.95 5.29 31.13
C PHE A 219 26.24 5.43 29.78
N ASN A 220 25.21 6.29 29.69
CA ASN A 220 24.47 6.51 28.46
C ASN A 220 25.34 7.11 27.35
N HIS A 221 26.17 8.10 27.67
CA HIS A 221 27.10 8.70 26.71
C HIS A 221 28.11 7.69 26.16
N ASP A 222 28.60 6.78 27.00
CA ASP A 222 29.57 5.75 26.60
C ASP A 222 28.95 4.61 25.75
N LEU A 223 27.62 4.51 25.66
CA LEU A 223 26.96 3.55 24.76
C LEU A 223 27.16 3.90 23.29
N TYR A 224 27.47 5.16 22.96
CA TYR A 224 27.65 5.63 21.60
C TYR A 224 29.10 5.56 21.13
N THR A 225 29.33 4.86 20.01
CA THR A 225 30.57 5.00 19.21
C THR A 225 30.20 5.03 17.72
N PRO A 226 30.71 5.97 16.91
CA PRO A 226 30.33 6.10 15.50
C PRO A 226 30.43 4.78 14.70
N GLU A 227 31.40 3.94 15.02
CA GLU A 227 31.63 2.65 14.37
C GLU A 227 30.55 1.61 14.67
N LYS A 228 29.93 1.67 15.86
CA LYS A 228 28.86 0.73 16.26
C LYS A 228 27.52 1.04 15.61
N TYR A 229 27.32 2.29 15.18
CA TYR A 229 26.03 2.79 14.72
C TYR A 229 25.98 3.04 13.21
N ILE A 230 26.98 2.59 12.45
CA ILE A 230 26.97 2.67 10.97
C ILE A 230 25.69 2.03 10.42
N GLY A 231 24.91 2.80 9.65
CA GLY A 231 23.65 2.32 9.07
C GLY A 231 22.49 2.13 10.05
N ALA A 232 22.67 2.45 11.34
CA ALA A 232 21.57 2.47 12.29
C ALA A 232 20.61 3.63 11.95
N PRO A 233 19.28 3.43 12.11
CA PRO A 233 18.30 4.46 11.85
C PRO A 233 18.43 5.56 12.92
N VAL A 234 18.48 6.82 12.47
CA VAL A 234 18.39 7.97 13.37
C VAL A 234 16.93 8.34 13.57
N SER A 235 16.47 8.35 14.82
CA SER A 235 15.16 8.88 15.17
C SER A 235 15.22 10.39 15.35
N LEU A 236 14.32 11.12 14.69
CA LEU A 236 14.09 12.54 14.96
C LEU A 236 12.93 12.68 15.96
N GLN A 237 13.14 13.43 17.04
CA GLN A 237 12.07 13.79 17.98
C GLN A 237 11.91 15.30 18.03
N VAL A 238 10.71 15.80 17.70
CA VAL A 238 10.37 17.22 17.80
C VAL A 238 9.49 17.40 19.03
N VAL A 239 9.97 18.16 20.01
CA VAL A 239 9.26 18.39 21.29
C VAL A 239 8.90 19.86 21.41
N GLY A 240 7.63 20.15 21.66
CA GLY A 240 7.13 21.50 21.92
C GLY A 240 6.54 21.68 23.30
N ARG A 241 6.09 22.91 23.60
CA ARG A 241 5.35 23.20 24.83
C ARG A 241 3.97 22.55 24.79
N ARG A 242 3.38 22.32 25.97
CA ARG A 242 2.03 21.76 26.08
C ARG A 242 1.01 22.61 25.31
N ASN A 243 0.15 21.97 24.51
CA ASN A 243 -0.87 22.57 23.64
C ASN A 243 -0.31 23.43 22.49
N PHE A 244 0.90 23.10 21.99
CA PHE A 244 1.53 23.76 20.84
C PHE A 244 1.77 22.75 19.71
N ASP A 245 0.96 21.70 19.67
CA ASP A 245 1.04 20.56 18.78
C ASP A 245 1.08 21.00 17.30
N GLU A 246 0.33 22.02 16.92
CA GLU A 246 0.32 22.58 15.54
C GLU A 246 1.66 23.22 15.18
N LYS A 247 2.36 23.82 16.14
CA LYS A 247 3.69 24.39 15.91
C LYS A 247 4.77 23.31 15.88
N VAL A 248 4.60 22.24 16.66
CA VAL A 248 5.47 21.06 16.61
C VAL A 248 5.34 20.38 15.25
N MET A 249 4.12 20.24 14.75
CA MET A 249 3.85 19.67 13.43
C MET A 249 4.36 20.58 12.30
N ALA A 250 4.15 21.89 12.37
CA ALA A 250 4.71 22.82 11.37
C ALA A 250 6.25 22.82 11.37
N ALA A 251 6.88 22.68 12.54
CA ALA A 251 8.32 22.51 12.64
C ALA A 251 8.79 21.18 12.04
N LEU A 252 8.06 20.09 12.29
CA LEU A 252 8.32 18.79 11.69
C LEU A 252 8.24 18.85 10.16
N GLU A 253 7.20 19.46 9.60
CA GLU A 253 7.05 19.64 8.14
C GLU A 253 8.24 20.40 7.52
N LEU A 254 8.71 21.45 8.18
CA LEU A 254 9.90 22.20 7.74
C LEU A 254 11.16 21.34 7.79
N ILE A 255 11.30 20.50 8.81
CA ILE A 255 12.43 19.58 8.96
C ILE A 255 12.37 18.47 7.91
N GLU A 256 11.21 17.85 7.69
CA GLU A 256 10.99 16.84 6.66
C GLU A 256 11.34 17.38 5.28
N LYS A 257 10.84 18.58 4.94
CA LYS A 257 11.17 19.28 3.69
C LYS A 257 12.67 19.53 3.55
N ALA A 258 13.35 19.94 4.62
CA ALA A 258 14.80 20.15 4.62
C ALA A 258 15.59 18.84 4.48
N LEU A 259 15.05 17.73 4.98
CA LEU A 259 15.61 16.39 4.83
C LEU A 259 15.29 15.75 3.47
N GLY A 260 14.62 16.46 2.57
CA GLY A 260 14.19 15.91 1.27
C GLY A 260 13.09 14.85 1.41
N ARG A 261 12.45 14.77 2.57
CA ARG A 261 11.25 13.96 2.82
C ARG A 261 10.05 14.85 2.52
N ASN A 262 9.42 14.64 1.37
CA ASN A 262 8.14 15.26 1.04
C ASN A 262 6.99 14.33 1.42
#